data_AF-A0A5P9HXD6-F1
#
_entry.id   AF-A0A5P9HXD6-F1
#
_cell.length_a   1.000
_cell.length_b   1.000
_cell.length_c   1.000
_cell.angle_alpha   90.00
_cell.angle_beta   90.00
_cell.angle_gamma   90.00
#
_symmetry.space_group_name_H-M   'P 1'
#
loop_
_entity.id
_entity.type
_entity.pdbx_description
1 polymer ?
#
loop_
_entity_poly.entity_id
_entity_poly.type
_entity_poly.pdbx_seq_one_letter_code
_entity_poly.pdbx_strand_id
1 'polypeptide(L)'
;MVALLVLVTRSVAADEVGDWIATQPEPFQQVLRAGQQEPVFASFRDRCPADVFGRLAPYSEGKKDCAERPGWCLALCRAGQGRACFGIARTIEVELEDTGEGTLKFPFFMASCAAGHANGCTNAGATVKNGSWIEGTRPAAAATRDCQFRTYTAACAAGAPWGCFMEGMEWAFEAAEGERDIAKARAAWTRACALAPNGSACNSASRRLKNVKD
;
A
#
# COMPACT_ATOMS: atom_id res chain seq x y z
N MET A 1 28.77 -12.17 38.26
CA MET A 1 27.74 -11.77 37.27
C MET A 1 28.45 -11.49 35.95
N VAL A 2 28.37 -12.44 35.01
CA VAL A 2 28.89 -12.22 33.65
C VAL A 2 27.79 -11.53 32.86
N ALA A 3 28.02 -10.26 32.49
CA ALA A 3 27.13 -9.54 31.59
C ALA A 3 27.30 -10.15 30.19
N LEU A 4 26.31 -10.90 29.72
CA LEU A 4 26.22 -11.32 28.32
C LEU A 4 25.99 -10.06 27.48
N LEU A 5 27.04 -9.55 26.81
CA LEU A 5 26.88 -8.64 25.69
C LEU A 5 26.29 -9.45 24.53
N VAL A 6 24.97 -9.32 24.32
CA VAL A 6 24.33 -9.79 23.09
C VAL A 6 24.70 -8.80 21.99
N LEU A 7 25.70 -9.15 21.19
CA LEU A 7 26.01 -8.45 19.94
C LEU A 7 24.85 -8.72 18.97
N VAL A 8 23.94 -7.75 18.83
CA VAL A 8 22.88 -7.81 17.83
C VAL A 8 23.50 -7.55 16.47
N THR A 9 23.70 -8.60 15.68
CA THR A 9 24.11 -8.48 14.28
C THR A 9 22.93 -7.91 13.48
N ARG A 10 23.06 -6.69 12.97
CA ARG A 10 22.08 -6.11 12.04
C ARG A 10 22.30 -6.69 10.64
N SER A 11 21.21 -6.91 9.91
CA SER A 11 21.27 -7.35 8.51
C SER A 11 21.62 -6.18 7.60
N VAL A 12 22.32 -6.45 6.49
CA VAL A 12 22.66 -5.45 5.45
C VAL A 12 21.45 -4.62 5.03
N ALA A 13 20.30 -5.27 4.76
CA ALA A 13 19.07 -4.57 4.40
C ALA A 13 18.55 -3.61 5.50
N ALA A 14 18.79 -3.92 6.78
CA ALA A 14 18.39 -3.04 7.88
C ALA A 14 19.32 -1.83 8.02
N ASP A 15 20.60 -2.00 7.69
CA ASP A 15 21.56 -0.91 7.64
C ASP A 15 21.27 0.00 6.44
N GLU A 16 21.00 -0.56 5.24
CA GLU A 16 20.59 0.20 4.05
C GLU A 16 19.30 0.99 4.27
N VAL A 17 18.29 0.41 4.92
CA VAL A 17 17.07 1.13 5.32
C VAL A 17 17.40 2.26 6.29
N GLY A 18 18.29 2.04 7.25
CA GLY A 18 18.72 3.06 8.21
C GLY A 18 19.44 4.23 7.55
N ASP A 19 20.34 3.93 6.61
CA ASP A 19 21.10 4.89 5.84
C ASP A 19 20.19 5.69 4.91
N TRP A 20 19.26 5.02 4.21
CA TRP A 20 18.24 5.69 3.40
C TRP A 20 17.41 6.65 4.24
N ILE A 21 16.98 6.25 5.44
CA ILE A 21 16.21 7.15 6.31
C ILE A 21 17.04 8.38 6.71
N ALA A 22 18.35 8.21 6.92
CA ALA A 22 19.23 9.31 7.31
C ALA A 22 19.43 10.35 6.19
N THR A 23 19.19 10.00 4.92
CA THR A 23 19.23 10.97 3.80
C THR A 23 17.95 11.79 3.66
N GLN A 24 16.87 11.41 4.33
CA GLN A 24 15.58 12.10 4.24
C GLN A 24 15.50 13.34 5.15
N PRO A 25 14.59 14.28 4.87
CA PRO A 25 14.39 15.44 5.73
C PRO A 25 14.05 15.04 7.17
N GLU A 26 14.68 15.71 8.14
CA GLU A 26 14.53 15.48 9.59
C GLU A 26 13.08 15.24 10.05
N PRO A 27 12.07 16.04 9.65
CA PRO A 27 10.68 15.86 10.06
C PRO A 27 10.10 14.47 9.71
N PHE A 28 10.61 13.82 8.66
CA PHE A 28 10.16 12.50 8.23
C PHE A 28 10.96 11.37 8.84
N GLN A 29 12.20 11.58 9.27
CA GLN A 29 13.06 10.50 9.77
C GLN A 29 12.41 9.75 10.94
N GLN A 30 11.79 10.46 11.89
CA GLN A 30 11.08 9.83 13.00
C GLN A 30 9.93 8.94 12.53
N VAL A 31 9.14 9.42 11.57
CA VAL A 31 8.00 8.68 11.01
C VAL A 31 8.50 7.46 10.26
N LEU A 32 9.54 7.60 9.44
CA LEU A 32 10.10 6.50 8.68
C LEU A 32 10.67 5.42 9.60
N ARG A 33 11.43 5.79 10.64
CA ARG A 33 11.92 4.84 11.65
C ARG A 33 10.78 4.13 12.35
N ALA A 34 9.72 4.85 12.73
CA ALA A 34 8.54 4.26 13.36
C ALA A 34 7.91 3.18 12.46
N GLY A 35 7.65 3.51 11.19
CA GLY A 35 7.09 2.56 10.22
C GLY A 35 7.93 1.29 10.04
N GLN A 36 9.25 1.38 10.26
CA GLN A 36 10.16 0.26 10.12
C GLN A 36 10.38 -0.55 11.41
N GLN A 37 10.27 0.06 12.58
CA GLN A 37 10.72 -0.53 13.84
C GLN A 37 9.57 -0.85 14.80
N GLU A 38 8.45 -0.12 14.71
CA GLU A 38 7.35 -0.32 15.64
C GLU A 38 6.53 -1.55 15.26
N PRO A 39 6.24 -2.46 16.22
CA PRO A 39 5.48 -3.67 15.95
C PRO A 39 4.10 -3.41 15.32
N VAL A 40 3.47 -2.28 15.63
CA VAL A 40 2.17 -1.87 15.06
C VAL A 40 2.22 -1.66 13.54
N PHE A 41 3.40 -1.45 12.96
CA PHE A 41 3.60 -1.32 11.51
C PHE A 41 4.40 -2.48 10.93
N ALA A 42 5.51 -2.84 11.59
CA ALA A 42 6.43 -3.86 11.11
C ALA A 42 5.79 -5.27 11.01
N SER A 43 4.78 -5.56 11.84
CA SER A 43 4.06 -6.85 11.81
C SER A 43 3.31 -7.11 10.50
N PHE A 44 3.09 -6.08 9.68
CA PHE A 44 2.42 -6.22 8.40
C PHE A 44 3.32 -6.56 7.23
N ARG A 45 4.65 -6.47 7.39
CA ARG A 45 5.60 -6.59 6.27
C ARG A 45 5.42 -7.88 5.49
N ASP A 46 5.23 -9.01 6.16
CA ASP A 46 5.13 -10.30 5.49
C ASP A 46 3.69 -10.79 5.30
N ARG A 47 2.71 -9.86 5.30
CA ARG A 47 1.28 -10.19 5.24
C ARG A 47 0.66 -9.76 3.92
N CYS A 48 -0.32 -10.54 3.47
CA CYS A 48 -1.19 -10.11 2.39
C CYS A 48 -2.14 -9.00 2.86
N PRO A 49 -2.34 -7.89 2.11
CA PRO A 49 -3.32 -6.87 2.48
C PRO A 49 -4.74 -7.43 2.67
N ALA A 50 -5.15 -8.40 1.84
CA ALA A 50 -6.45 -9.06 1.96
C ALA A 50 -6.65 -9.81 3.28
N ASP A 51 -5.58 -10.30 3.92
CA ASP A 51 -5.66 -11.04 5.20
C ASP A 51 -5.79 -10.11 6.40
N VAL A 52 -5.47 -8.83 6.23
CA VAL A 52 -5.46 -7.85 7.32
C VAL A 52 -6.57 -6.82 7.18
N PHE A 53 -7.25 -6.75 6.03
CA PHE A 53 -8.28 -5.74 5.77
C PHE A 53 -9.34 -5.75 6.88
N GLY A 54 -9.35 -4.68 7.68
CA GLY A 54 -10.26 -4.54 8.81
C GLY A 54 -11.70 -4.25 8.40
N ARG A 55 -12.57 -4.11 9.41
CA ARG A 55 -13.95 -3.68 9.19
C ARG A 55 -13.98 -2.34 8.45
N LEU A 56 -14.70 -2.30 7.33
CA LEU A 56 -14.79 -1.12 6.46
C LEU A 56 -15.09 0.16 7.26
N ALA A 57 -14.21 1.15 7.10
CA ALA A 57 -14.36 2.48 7.67
C ALA A 57 -15.05 3.42 6.65
N PRO A 58 -15.83 4.43 7.10
CA PRO A 58 -16.66 5.26 6.22
C PRO A 58 -15.89 6.36 5.48
N TYR A 59 -14.60 6.18 5.19
CA TYR A 59 -13.75 7.21 4.59
C TYR A 59 -12.86 6.66 3.48
N SER A 60 -12.72 7.44 2.40
CA SER A 60 -11.88 7.11 1.23
C SER A 60 -10.57 7.89 1.15
N GLU A 61 -10.49 9.06 1.79
CA GLU A 61 -9.37 10.00 1.65
C GLU A 61 -8.37 9.92 2.80
N GLY A 62 -7.10 10.20 2.51
CA GLY A 62 -6.08 10.45 3.53
C GLY A 62 -6.35 11.70 4.37
N LYS A 63 -5.62 11.83 5.49
CA LYS A 63 -5.40 13.14 6.11
C LYS A 63 -4.39 13.91 5.26
N LYS A 64 -4.71 15.18 4.94
CA LYS A 64 -3.92 16.00 4.01
C LYS A 64 -2.71 16.64 4.68
N ASP A 65 -2.81 16.95 5.98
CA ASP A 65 -1.80 17.74 6.69
C ASP A 65 -0.59 16.93 7.19
N CYS A 66 -0.33 15.76 6.59
CA CYS A 66 0.72 14.85 7.06
C CYS A 66 2.13 15.25 6.57
N ALA A 67 2.22 16.08 5.52
CA ALA A 67 3.47 16.70 5.10
C ALA A 67 3.93 17.76 6.12
N GLU A 68 3.01 18.57 6.62
CA GLU A 68 3.28 19.65 7.56
C GLU A 68 3.34 19.16 9.00
N ARG A 69 2.60 18.08 9.33
CA ARG A 69 2.48 17.54 10.69
C ARG A 69 2.75 16.02 10.75
N PRO A 70 3.92 15.55 10.30
CA PRO A 70 4.23 14.11 10.22
C PRO A 70 4.10 13.40 11.57
N GLY A 71 4.60 14.00 12.66
CA GLY A 71 4.49 13.43 14.01
C GLY A 71 3.05 13.34 14.55
N TRP A 72 2.20 14.33 14.24
CA TRP A 72 0.78 14.28 14.61
C TRP A 72 0.05 13.18 13.85
N CYS A 73 0.26 13.09 12.53
CA CYS A 73 -0.31 11.98 11.76
C CYS A 73 0.18 10.63 12.26
N LEU A 74 1.45 10.50 12.64
CA LEU A 74 1.99 9.26 13.21
C LEU A 74 1.26 8.87 14.50
N ALA A 75 1.04 9.81 15.42
CA ALA A 75 0.28 9.56 16.64
C ALA A 75 -1.15 9.07 16.35
N LEU A 76 -1.85 9.68 15.39
CA LEU A 76 -3.20 9.23 15.00
C LEU A 76 -3.19 7.87 14.31
N CYS A 77 -2.17 7.60 13.50
CA CYS A 77 -2.01 6.31 12.83
C CYS A 77 -1.77 5.18 13.85
N ARG A 78 -0.89 5.40 14.85
CA ARG A 78 -0.71 4.48 15.99
C ARG A 78 -2.01 4.21 16.74
N ALA A 79 -2.88 5.21 16.84
CA ALA A 79 -4.20 5.08 17.45
C ALA A 79 -5.25 4.41 16.52
N GLY A 80 -4.84 3.84 15.38
CA GLY A 80 -5.72 3.10 14.47
C GLY A 80 -6.53 3.97 13.50
N GLN A 81 -6.24 5.27 13.37
CA GLN A 81 -6.92 6.09 12.35
C GLN A 81 -6.34 5.82 10.96
N GLY A 82 -6.97 4.93 10.20
CA GLY A 82 -6.51 4.51 8.87
C GLY A 82 -6.26 5.63 7.87
N ARG A 83 -7.02 6.74 7.95
CA ARG A 83 -6.78 7.94 7.13
C ARG A 83 -5.44 8.63 7.42
N ALA A 84 -5.00 8.61 8.68
CA ALA A 84 -3.69 9.17 9.05
C ALA A 84 -2.56 8.30 8.51
N CYS A 85 -2.69 6.97 8.64
CA CYS A 85 -1.73 6.03 8.04
C CYS A 85 -1.66 6.20 6.51
N PHE A 86 -2.81 6.32 5.85
CA PHE A 86 -2.87 6.60 4.40
C PHE A 86 -2.19 7.93 4.05
N GLY A 87 -2.45 8.98 4.84
CA GLY A 87 -1.86 10.30 4.65
C GLY A 87 -0.33 10.25 4.73
N ILE A 88 0.23 9.59 5.74
CA ILE A 88 1.68 9.39 5.88
C ILE A 88 2.26 8.68 4.64
N ALA A 89 1.65 7.55 4.24
CA ALA A 89 2.13 6.79 3.09
C ALA A 89 2.12 7.62 1.79
N ARG A 90 1.07 8.43 1.59
CA ARG A 90 0.97 9.35 0.46
C ARG A 90 1.98 10.49 0.53
N THR A 91 2.27 11.01 1.72
CA THR A 91 3.32 12.01 1.91
C THR A 91 4.68 11.44 1.53
N ILE A 92 4.99 10.19 1.93
CA ILE A 92 6.23 9.52 1.50
C ILE A 92 6.29 9.41 -0.03
N GLU A 93 5.18 9.03 -0.66
CA GLU A 93 5.12 8.86 -2.12
C GLU A 93 5.28 10.17 -2.91
N VAL A 94 4.80 11.30 -2.38
CA VAL A 94 4.81 12.59 -3.09
C VAL A 94 6.04 13.43 -2.74
N GLU A 95 6.49 13.41 -1.48
CA GLU A 95 7.54 14.30 -1.01
C GLU A 95 8.94 13.67 -1.06
N LEU A 96 9.04 12.33 -1.05
CA LEU A 96 10.31 11.61 -0.86
C LEU A 96 10.68 10.77 -2.09
N GLU A 97 10.49 11.30 -3.31
CA GLU A 97 10.79 10.63 -4.58
C GLU A 97 12.27 10.17 -4.66
N ASP A 98 12.52 8.95 -4.21
CA ASP A 98 13.81 8.25 -4.26
C ASP A 98 13.57 6.75 -4.45
N THR A 99 14.59 6.05 -4.92
CA THR A 99 14.62 4.60 -5.03
C THR A 99 14.51 3.93 -3.65
N GLY A 100 13.61 2.95 -3.53
CA GLY A 100 13.43 2.17 -2.31
C GLY A 100 12.27 2.60 -1.40
N GLU A 101 11.51 3.63 -1.79
CA GLU A 101 10.41 4.22 -1.03
C GLU A 101 9.26 3.24 -0.74
N GLY A 102 9.10 2.20 -1.56
CA GLY A 102 8.15 1.10 -1.33
C GLY A 102 8.33 0.45 0.04
N THR A 103 9.59 0.26 0.44
CA THR A 103 9.98 -0.26 1.76
C THR A 103 9.42 0.56 2.92
N LEU A 104 9.35 1.88 2.74
CA LEU A 104 8.97 2.84 3.78
C LEU A 104 7.47 3.13 3.80
N LYS A 105 6.82 3.26 2.65
CA LYS A 105 5.37 3.56 2.57
C LYS A 105 4.49 2.34 2.77
N PHE A 106 4.97 1.14 2.42
CA PHE A 106 4.17 -0.09 2.50
C PHE A 106 3.61 -0.39 3.91
N PRO A 107 4.40 -0.32 5.00
CA PRO A 107 3.86 -0.55 6.35
C PRO A 107 2.72 0.39 6.73
N PHE A 108 2.76 1.64 6.26
CA PHE A 108 1.69 2.62 6.51
C PHE A 108 0.44 2.38 5.67
N PHE A 109 0.58 1.99 4.40
CA PHE A 109 -0.57 1.53 3.61
C PHE A 109 -1.20 0.26 4.19
N MET A 110 -0.39 -0.67 4.69
CA MET A 110 -0.88 -1.86 5.38
C MET A 110 -1.62 -1.52 6.67
N ALA A 111 -1.10 -0.62 7.50
CA ALA A 111 -1.80 -0.15 8.69
C ALA A 111 -3.12 0.56 8.36
N SER A 112 -3.14 1.32 7.26
CA SER A 112 -4.37 1.91 6.72
C SER A 112 -5.40 0.85 6.30
N CYS A 113 -4.94 -0.20 5.60
CA CYS A 113 -5.75 -1.35 5.22
C CYS A 113 -6.31 -2.08 6.45
N ALA A 114 -5.47 -2.34 7.45
CA ALA A 114 -5.86 -2.99 8.70
C ALA A 114 -6.90 -2.18 9.50
N ALA A 115 -6.86 -0.85 9.38
CA ALA A 115 -7.86 0.04 9.94
C ALA A 115 -9.15 0.18 9.09
N GLY A 116 -9.33 -0.66 8.06
CA GLY A 116 -10.55 -0.71 7.26
C GLY A 116 -10.63 0.33 6.13
N HIS A 117 -9.51 0.95 5.77
CA HIS A 117 -9.46 1.92 4.67
C HIS A 117 -9.17 1.20 3.34
N ALA A 118 -10.19 1.03 2.49
CA ALA A 118 -10.09 0.23 1.26
C ALA A 118 -8.99 0.73 0.29
N ASN A 119 -8.81 2.05 0.15
CA ASN A 119 -7.72 2.61 -0.66
C ASN A 119 -6.33 2.30 -0.07
N GLY A 120 -6.23 2.07 1.25
CA GLY A 120 -4.99 1.61 1.89
C GLY A 120 -4.58 0.23 1.39
N CYS A 121 -5.54 -0.70 1.29
CA CYS A 121 -5.31 -2.03 0.74
C CYS A 121 -4.90 -1.97 -0.73
N THR A 122 -5.60 -1.19 -1.55
CA THR A 122 -5.27 -0.99 -2.97
C THR A 122 -3.84 -0.46 -3.14
N ASN A 123 -3.44 0.54 -2.36
CA ASN A 123 -2.11 1.13 -2.48
C ASN A 123 -1.01 0.22 -1.91
N ALA A 124 -1.29 -0.57 -0.88
CA ALA A 124 -0.37 -1.60 -0.41
C ALA A 124 -0.10 -2.64 -1.53
N GLY A 125 -1.16 -3.17 -2.16
CA GLY A 125 -1.02 -4.09 -3.29
C GLY A 125 -0.23 -3.48 -4.45
N ALA A 126 -0.57 -2.25 -4.84
CA ALA A 126 0.07 -1.55 -5.95
C ALA A 126 1.54 -1.22 -5.66
N THR A 127 1.89 -0.87 -4.42
CA THR A 127 3.27 -0.62 -3.99
C THR A 127 4.13 -1.88 -4.18
N VAL A 128 3.57 -3.06 -3.90
CA VAL A 128 4.30 -4.32 -4.10
C VAL A 128 4.53 -4.64 -5.56
N LYS A 129 3.61 -4.30 -6.46
CA LYS A 129 3.80 -4.54 -7.91
C LYS A 129 4.71 -3.50 -8.57
N ASN A 130 4.54 -2.23 -8.20
CA ASN A 130 5.05 -1.09 -8.98
C ASN A 130 6.03 -0.17 -8.21
N GLY A 131 6.18 -0.33 -6.91
CA GLY A 131 7.08 0.50 -6.10
C GLY A 131 8.55 0.10 -6.26
N SER A 132 9.46 1.03 -5.97
CA SER A 132 10.88 0.70 -5.83
C SER A 132 11.17 0.22 -4.40
N TRP A 133 12.01 -0.80 -4.28
CA TRP A 133 12.27 -1.51 -3.01
C TRP A 133 13.77 -1.53 -2.74
N ILE A 134 14.13 -1.35 -1.47
CA ILE A 134 15.48 -1.67 -1.00
C ILE A 134 15.64 -3.18 -1.13
N GLU A 135 16.83 -3.64 -1.53
CA GLU A 135 17.05 -5.04 -1.84
C GLU A 135 16.67 -5.95 -0.65
N GLY A 136 15.95 -7.03 -0.94
CA GLY A 136 15.49 -7.98 0.08
C GLY A 136 14.33 -7.51 0.96
N THR A 137 13.78 -6.31 0.77
CA THR A 137 12.69 -5.79 1.62
C THR A 137 11.29 -5.93 1.02
N ARG A 138 11.19 -6.32 -0.26
CA ARG A 138 9.90 -6.51 -0.95
C ARG A 138 9.13 -7.70 -0.35
N PRO A 139 7.87 -7.52 0.07
CA PRO A 139 7.11 -8.52 0.78
C PRO A 139 6.59 -9.62 -0.15
N ALA A 140 7.17 -10.83 -0.03
CA ALA A 140 6.86 -11.95 -0.91
C ALA A 140 5.38 -12.38 -0.85
N ALA A 141 4.80 -12.47 0.35
CA ALA A 141 3.40 -12.89 0.52
C ALA A 141 2.44 -11.94 -0.19
N ALA A 142 2.66 -10.62 -0.07
CA ALA A 142 1.86 -9.60 -0.72
C ALA A 142 2.07 -9.56 -2.24
N ALA A 143 3.20 -10.06 -2.75
CA ALA A 143 3.52 -10.09 -4.18
C ALA A 143 2.85 -11.25 -4.94
N THR A 144 2.32 -12.25 -4.22
CA THR A 144 1.65 -13.40 -4.86
C THR A 144 0.41 -12.95 -5.64
N ARG A 145 0.14 -13.60 -6.77
CA ARG A 145 -1.04 -13.32 -7.59
C ARG A 145 -2.34 -13.50 -6.79
N ASP A 146 -2.46 -14.58 -6.02
CA ASP A 146 -3.64 -14.81 -5.16
C ASP A 146 -3.88 -13.64 -4.22
N CYS A 147 -2.83 -13.17 -3.55
CA CYS A 147 -2.93 -12.03 -2.66
C CYS A 147 -3.35 -10.75 -3.39
N GLN A 148 -2.76 -10.45 -4.54
CA GLN A 148 -3.10 -9.28 -5.36
C GLN A 148 -4.57 -9.33 -5.78
N PHE A 149 -5.01 -10.48 -6.32
CA PHE A 149 -6.37 -10.72 -6.76
C PHE A 149 -7.38 -10.52 -5.61
N ARG A 150 -7.16 -11.18 -4.46
CA ARG A 150 -8.00 -11.05 -3.27
C ARG A 150 -8.02 -9.62 -2.73
N THR A 151 -6.87 -8.94 -2.73
CA THR A 151 -6.74 -7.57 -2.24
C THR A 151 -7.58 -6.60 -3.07
N TYR A 152 -7.43 -6.63 -4.39
CA TYR A 152 -8.15 -5.70 -5.26
C TYR A 152 -9.65 -6.02 -5.34
N THR A 153 -10.02 -7.29 -5.32
CA THR A 153 -11.42 -7.73 -5.25
C THR A 153 -12.09 -7.20 -3.97
N ALA A 154 -11.45 -7.39 -2.81
CA ALA A 154 -11.98 -6.92 -1.54
C ALA A 154 -12.06 -5.39 -1.48
N ALA A 155 -11.04 -4.68 -1.97
CA ALA A 155 -11.05 -3.22 -2.02
C ALA A 155 -12.12 -2.68 -2.98
N CYS A 156 -12.33 -3.32 -4.14
CA CYS A 156 -13.38 -2.96 -5.09
C CYS A 156 -14.78 -3.19 -4.53
N ALA A 157 -15.00 -4.32 -3.85
CA ALA A 157 -16.24 -4.62 -3.15
C ALA A 157 -16.53 -3.55 -2.08
N ALA A 158 -15.48 -3.09 -1.38
CA ALA A 158 -15.54 -1.99 -0.42
C ALA A 158 -15.61 -0.58 -1.04
N GLY A 159 -15.71 -0.47 -2.36
CA GLY A 159 -15.96 0.80 -3.05
C GLY A 159 -14.72 1.63 -3.37
N ALA A 160 -13.51 1.07 -3.30
CA ALA A 160 -12.30 1.73 -3.77
C ALA A 160 -12.24 1.73 -5.31
N PRO A 161 -12.33 2.90 -6.00
CA PRO A 161 -12.33 2.94 -7.46
C PRO A 161 -11.06 2.37 -8.09
N TRP A 162 -9.89 2.66 -7.48
CA TRP A 162 -8.62 2.07 -7.90
C TRP A 162 -8.53 0.57 -7.61
N GLY A 163 -9.22 0.08 -6.55
CA GLY A 163 -9.34 -1.36 -6.29
C GLY A 163 -10.04 -2.05 -7.46
N CYS A 164 -11.15 -1.48 -7.94
CA CYS A 164 -11.86 -1.99 -9.10
C CYS A 164 -11.05 -1.91 -10.39
N PHE A 165 -10.28 -0.83 -10.58
CA PHE A 165 -9.39 -0.74 -11.74
C PHE A 165 -8.35 -1.87 -11.75
N MET A 166 -7.70 -2.10 -10.61
CA MET A 166 -6.67 -3.13 -10.47
C MET A 166 -7.25 -4.54 -10.53
N GLU A 167 -8.44 -4.79 -9.99
CA GLU A 167 -9.14 -6.07 -10.17
C GLU A 167 -9.36 -6.38 -11.66
N GLY A 168 -9.78 -5.38 -12.44
CA GLY A 168 -9.92 -5.57 -13.89
C GLY A 168 -8.58 -5.84 -14.59
N MET A 169 -7.48 -5.24 -14.12
CA MET A 169 -6.15 -5.57 -14.62
C MET A 169 -5.76 -7.02 -14.31
N GLU A 170 -6.08 -7.50 -13.10
CA GLU A 170 -5.80 -8.89 -12.73
C GLU A 170 -6.58 -9.90 -13.59
N TRP A 171 -7.85 -9.63 -13.88
CA TRP A 171 -8.67 -10.48 -14.77
C TRP A 171 -8.21 -10.46 -16.23
N ALA A 172 -7.78 -9.32 -16.75
CA ALA A 172 -7.46 -9.18 -18.18
C ALA A 172 -6.02 -9.50 -18.55
N PHE A 173 -5.06 -9.25 -17.66
CA PHE A 173 -3.64 -9.24 -18.05
C PHE A 173 -2.73 -10.07 -17.15
N GLU A 174 -3.07 -10.23 -15.88
CA GLU A 174 -2.23 -10.93 -14.90
C GLU A 174 -2.73 -12.35 -14.62
N ALA A 175 -3.90 -12.71 -15.13
CA ALA A 175 -4.38 -14.06 -15.12
C ALA A 175 -3.56 -14.96 -16.03
N ALA A 176 -3.37 -16.21 -15.60
CA ALA A 176 -2.75 -17.23 -16.43
C ALA A 176 -3.51 -17.34 -17.76
N GLU A 177 -2.80 -17.73 -18.81
CA GLU A 177 -3.44 -17.99 -20.10
C GLU A 177 -4.51 -19.08 -19.95
N GLY A 178 -5.76 -18.77 -20.32
CA GLY A 178 -6.94 -19.61 -20.06
C GLY A 178 -7.77 -19.24 -18.82
N GLU A 179 -7.22 -18.47 -17.88
CA GLU A 179 -7.95 -17.91 -16.73
C GLU A 179 -8.38 -16.45 -16.93
N ARG A 180 -7.89 -15.81 -18.00
CA ARG A 180 -8.28 -14.44 -18.37
C ARG A 180 -9.78 -14.36 -18.62
N ASP A 181 -10.41 -13.33 -18.07
CA ASP A 181 -11.84 -13.10 -18.19
C ASP A 181 -12.10 -11.61 -18.48
N ILE A 182 -12.20 -11.30 -19.78
CA ILE A 182 -12.40 -9.91 -20.24
C ILE A 182 -13.77 -9.37 -19.79
N ALA A 183 -14.79 -10.22 -19.66
CA ALA A 183 -16.10 -9.80 -19.19
C ALA A 183 -16.03 -9.31 -17.73
N LYS A 184 -15.35 -10.06 -16.86
CA LYS A 184 -15.10 -9.62 -15.48
C LYS A 184 -14.22 -8.37 -15.42
N ALA A 185 -13.21 -8.28 -16.28
CA ALA A 185 -12.37 -7.08 -16.36
C ALA A 185 -13.18 -5.83 -16.73
N ARG A 186 -14.04 -5.93 -17.76
CA ARG A 186 -14.95 -4.85 -18.16
C ARG A 186 -15.90 -4.47 -17.04
N ALA A 187 -16.47 -5.45 -16.33
CA ALA A 187 -17.37 -5.19 -15.20
C ALA A 187 -16.67 -4.41 -14.08
N ALA A 188 -15.46 -4.81 -13.70
CA ALA A 188 -14.66 -4.12 -12.69
C ALA A 188 -14.29 -2.69 -13.13
N TRP A 189 -13.87 -2.49 -14.38
CA TRP A 189 -13.56 -1.16 -14.93
C TRP A 189 -14.79 -0.25 -15.00
N THR A 190 -15.95 -0.76 -15.42
CA THR A 190 -17.21 -0.01 -15.39
C THR A 190 -17.58 0.39 -13.96
N ARG A 191 -17.40 -0.51 -12.99
CA ARG A 191 -17.63 -0.20 -11.57
C ARG A 191 -16.68 0.89 -11.05
N ALA A 192 -15.40 0.88 -11.45
CA ALA A 192 -14.47 1.96 -11.11
C ALA A 192 -15.00 3.34 -11.55
N CYS A 193 -15.57 3.41 -12.75
CA CYS A 193 -16.22 4.63 -13.26
C CYS A 193 -17.51 4.99 -12.53
N ALA A 194 -18.33 4.01 -12.17
CA ALA A 194 -19.54 4.28 -11.38
C ALA A 194 -19.22 4.86 -9.99
N LEU A 195 -18.14 4.39 -9.35
CA LEU A 195 -17.72 4.85 -8.02
C LEU A 195 -17.06 6.24 -8.05
N ALA A 196 -16.34 6.58 -9.12
CA ALA A 196 -15.68 7.88 -9.26
C ALA A 196 -15.68 8.36 -10.72
N PRO A 197 -16.81 8.89 -11.24
CA PRO A 197 -16.97 9.21 -12.67
C PRO A 197 -15.92 10.18 -13.21
N ASN A 198 -15.51 11.15 -12.38
CA ASN A 198 -14.50 12.16 -12.74
C ASN A 198 -13.11 11.84 -12.14
N GLY A 199 -12.93 10.64 -11.58
CA GLY A 199 -11.71 10.24 -10.90
C GLY A 199 -10.66 9.66 -11.86
N SER A 200 -9.38 9.72 -11.45
CA SER A 200 -8.25 9.16 -12.22
C SER A 200 -8.37 7.64 -12.46
N ALA A 201 -8.99 6.91 -11.54
CA ALA A 201 -9.33 5.49 -11.72
C ALA A 201 -10.27 5.29 -12.91
N CYS A 202 -11.32 6.10 -13.03
CA CYS A 202 -12.23 6.02 -14.18
C CYS A 202 -11.55 6.41 -15.49
N ASN A 203 -10.69 7.43 -15.49
CA ASN A 203 -9.93 7.81 -16.68
C ASN A 203 -9.03 6.65 -17.17
N SER A 204 -8.45 5.90 -16.24
CA SER A 204 -7.64 4.71 -16.55
C SER A 204 -8.49 3.53 -17.00
N ALA A 205 -9.60 3.26 -16.31
CA ALA A 205 -10.58 2.24 -16.67
C ALA A 205 -11.18 2.48 -18.07
N SER A 206 -11.56 3.72 -18.38
CA SER A 206 -12.12 4.12 -19.67
C SER A 206 -11.16 3.89 -20.83
N ARG A 207 -9.85 4.11 -20.62
CA ARG A 207 -8.82 3.77 -21.62
C ARG A 207 -8.75 2.26 -21.86
N ARG A 208 -8.87 1.45 -20.81
CA ARG A 208 -8.90 -0.01 -20.93
C ARG A 208 -10.16 -0.49 -21.64
N LEU A 209 -11.33 0.02 -21.27
CA LEU A 209 -12.62 -0.35 -21.89
C LEU A 209 -12.65 -0.12 -23.41
N LYS A 210 -12.01 0.95 -23.90
CA LYS A 210 -11.91 1.26 -25.34
C LYS A 210 -10.97 0.34 -26.11
N ASN A 211 -9.93 -0.19 -25.44
CA ASN A 211 -8.82 -0.87 -26.10
C ASN A 211 -8.83 -2.38 -25.89
N VAL A 212 -9.52 -2.88 -24.87
CA VAL A 212 -9.59 -4.31 -24.57
C VAL A 212 -10.45 -4.99 -25.63
N LYS A 213 -9.91 -6.06 -26.22
CA LYS A 213 -10.61 -6.97 -27.13
C LYS A 213 -11.13 -8.15 -26.32
N ASP A 214 -12.21 -8.74 -26.79
CA ASP A 214 -12.79 -9.95 -26.21
C ASP A 214 -11.90 -11.16 -26.51
#